data_AF-A0A226EGX7-F1
#
_entry.id   AF-A0A226EGX7-F1
#
_cell.length_a   1.000
_cell.length_b   1.000
_cell.length_c   1.000
_cell.angle_alpha   90.00
_cell.angle_beta   90.00
_cell.angle_gamma   90.00
#
_symmetry.space_group_name_H-M   'P 1'
#
loop_
_entity.id
_entity.type
_entity.pdbx_description
1 polymer ?
#
loop_
_entity_poly.entity_id
_entity_poly.type
_entity_poly.pdbx_seq_one_letter_code
_entity_poly.pdbx_strand_id
1 'polypeptide(L)'
;MVTACLCLPLSTGVKIIAFMSILIGIAVGSVSSWCLHRAVQAWKNPTLRTATTLLSQVNTFFGGTTGLYDLEVIYRIITACSAVALIGGFVQFLMSFWLLLAASQGGRNMARVWVIVHIGVICAIGGGFLCIITNELEINRALTVFLAVTGTDFLLLIYFVWVVFAYSRSGHESDV
;
A
#
# COMPACT_ATOMS: atom_id res chain seq x y z
N MET A 1 0.66 -1.93 -39.87
CA MET A 1 1.41 -2.39 -38.67
C MET A 1 1.15 -1.34 -37.60
N VAL A 2 0.28 -1.52 -36.61
CA VAL A 2 0.21 -2.56 -35.57
C VAL A 2 -1.27 -2.73 -35.18
N THR A 3 -1.90 -3.84 -35.57
CA THR A 3 -3.32 -4.12 -35.26
C THR A 3 -3.49 -5.60 -34.92
N ALA A 4 -2.72 -6.09 -33.96
CA ALA A 4 -2.75 -7.51 -33.57
C ALA A 4 -2.62 -7.77 -32.07
N CYS A 5 -2.83 -6.75 -31.21
CA CYS A 5 -2.74 -6.91 -29.75
C CYS A 5 -4.04 -6.59 -28.98
N LEU A 6 -5.08 -6.07 -29.64
CA LEU A 6 -6.37 -5.77 -29.02
C LEU A 6 -7.42 -6.79 -29.42
N CYS A 7 -7.59 -7.84 -28.62
CA CYS A 7 -8.88 -8.51 -28.40
C CYS A 7 -8.76 -9.60 -27.32
N LEU A 8 -8.03 -9.33 -26.22
CA LEU A 8 -8.32 -10.08 -25.00
C LEU A 8 -9.73 -9.67 -24.57
N PRO A 9 -10.67 -10.62 -24.36
CA PRO A 9 -11.98 -10.29 -23.83
C PRO A 9 -11.79 -9.47 -22.56
N LEU A 10 -12.52 -8.36 -22.43
CA LEU A 10 -12.39 -7.43 -21.30
C LEU A 10 -12.54 -8.17 -19.95
N SER A 11 -13.29 -9.28 -19.92
CA SER A 11 -13.40 -10.19 -18.77
C SER A 11 -12.10 -10.94 -18.45
N THR A 12 -11.31 -11.35 -19.45
CA THR A 12 -9.98 -11.95 -19.26
C THR A 12 -9.00 -10.94 -18.70
N GLY A 13 -9.06 -9.67 -19.16
CA GLY A 13 -8.28 -8.57 -18.59
C GLY A 13 -8.55 -8.38 -17.09
N VAL A 14 -9.82 -8.39 -16.69
CA VAL A 14 -10.22 -8.29 -15.26
C VAL A 14 -9.72 -9.47 -14.44
N LYS A 15 -9.73 -10.70 -14.98
CA LYS A 15 -9.17 -11.87 -14.28
C LYS A 15 -7.67 -11.75 -14.05
N ILE A 16 -6.92 -11.26 -15.05
CA ILE A 16 -5.48 -11.01 -14.92
C ILE A 16 -5.21 -9.96 -13.84
N ILE A 17 -5.97 -8.85 -13.86
CA ILE A 17 -5.85 -7.79 -12.86
C ILE A 17 -6.17 -8.30 -11.46
N ALA A 18 -7.25 -9.07 -11.31
CA ALA A 18 -7.63 -9.67 -10.04
C ALA A 18 -6.51 -10.58 -9.51
N PHE A 19 -5.94 -11.43 -10.39
CA PHE A 19 -4.82 -12.30 -10.02
C PHE A 19 -3.57 -11.51 -9.62
N MET A 20 -3.18 -10.51 -10.40
CA MET A 20 -2.03 -9.65 -10.07
C MET A 20 -2.25 -8.89 -8.77
N SER A 21 -3.45 -8.37 -8.55
CA SER A 21 -3.80 -7.66 -7.32
C SER A 21 -3.75 -8.57 -6.08
N ILE A 22 -4.10 -9.86 -6.21
CA ILE A 22 -3.90 -10.87 -5.15
C ILE A 22 -2.41 -11.01 -4.82
N LEU A 23 -1.55 -11.18 -5.84
CA LEU A 23 -0.11 -11.32 -5.62
C LEU A 23 0.49 -10.09 -4.95
N ILE A 24 0.07 -8.89 -5.39
CA ILE A 24 0.52 -7.64 -4.79
C ILE A 24 0.01 -7.51 -3.35
N GLY A 25 -1.24 -7.89 -3.07
CA GLY A 25 -1.79 -7.91 -1.70
C GLY A 25 -0.97 -8.80 -0.76
N ILE A 26 -0.52 -9.97 -1.23
CA ILE A 26 0.38 -10.86 -0.47
C ILE A 26 1.75 -10.20 -0.26
N ALA A 27 2.33 -9.59 -1.31
CA ALA A 27 3.63 -8.92 -1.22
C ALA A 27 3.61 -7.74 -0.24
N VAL A 28 2.62 -6.85 -0.38
CA VAL A 28 2.40 -5.70 0.51
C VAL A 28 2.14 -6.18 1.93
N GLY A 29 1.29 -7.19 2.12
CA GLY A 29 1.01 -7.78 3.44
C GLY A 29 2.25 -8.38 4.10
N SER A 30 3.11 -9.05 3.33
CA SER A 30 4.34 -9.66 3.85
C SER A 30 5.39 -8.60 4.22
N VAL A 31 5.62 -7.60 3.35
CA VAL A 31 6.60 -6.53 3.58
C VAL A 31 6.16 -5.62 4.73
N SER A 32 4.88 -5.26 4.80
CA SER A 32 4.33 -4.46 5.89
C SER A 32 4.36 -5.21 7.22
N SER A 33 4.05 -6.52 7.25
CA SER A 33 4.21 -7.36 8.45
C SER A 33 5.65 -7.39 8.94
N TRP A 34 6.61 -7.55 8.02
CA TRP A 34 8.03 -7.54 8.36
C TRP A 34 8.51 -6.19 8.92
N CYS A 35 8.08 -5.09 8.29
CA CYS A 35 8.39 -3.73 8.76
C CYS A 35 7.76 -3.44 10.12
N LEU A 36 6.49 -3.83 10.31
CA LEU A 36 5.78 -3.71 11.57
C LEU A 36 6.47 -4.50 12.68
N HIS A 37 6.84 -5.75 12.40
CA HIS A 37 7.56 -6.59 13.36
C HIS A 37 8.90 -5.97 13.79
N ARG A 38 9.68 -5.47 12.83
CA ARG A 38 10.95 -4.78 13.12
C ARG A 38 10.76 -3.48 13.89
N ALA A 39 9.75 -2.68 13.53
CA ALA A 39 9.43 -1.44 14.24
C ALA A 39 9.02 -1.71 15.70
N VAL A 40 8.18 -2.72 15.93
CA VAL A 40 7.77 -3.14 17.28
C VAL A 40 8.94 -3.68 18.09
N GLN A 41 9.82 -4.49 17.49
CA GLN A 41 11.02 -4.99 18.17
C GLN A 41 11.99 -3.86 18.53
N ALA A 42 12.21 -2.92 17.62
CA ALA A 42 13.07 -1.76 17.88
C ALA A 42 12.49 -0.86 18.99
N TRP A 43 11.17 -0.67 19.02
CA TRP A 43 10.50 0.11 20.05
C TRP A 43 10.58 -0.54 21.45
N LYS A 44 10.58 -1.88 21.51
CA LYS A 44 10.73 -2.64 22.75
C LYS A 44 12.17 -2.73 23.25
N ASN A 45 13.16 -2.32 22.47
CA ASN A 45 14.57 -2.45 22.87
C ASN A 45 14.97 -1.28 23.80
N PRO A 46 15.23 -1.54 25.10
CA PRO A 46 15.57 -0.50 26.07
C PRO A 46 16.90 0.21 25.74
N THR A 47 17.84 -0.50 25.13
CA THR A 47 19.16 0.04 24.75
C THR A 47 19.05 1.15 23.71
N LEU A 48 18.06 1.06 22.82
CA LEU A 48 17.78 2.08 21.80
C LEU A 48 17.20 3.36 22.43
N ARG A 49 16.30 3.23 23.42
CA ARG A 49 15.75 4.39 24.17
C ARG A 49 16.83 5.13 24.96
N THR A 50 17.76 4.39 25.57
CA THR A 50 18.87 5.00 26.33
C THR A 50 19.89 5.65 25.39
N ALA A 51 20.20 5.02 24.25
CA ALA A 51 21.11 5.60 23.27
C ALA A 51 20.56 6.89 22.64
N THR A 52 19.25 6.96 22.36
CA THR A 52 18.63 8.17 21.80
C THR A 52 18.57 9.31 22.80
N THR A 53 18.29 9.04 24.07
CA THR A 53 18.35 10.06 25.13
C THR A 53 19.78 10.57 25.34
N LEU A 54 20.78 9.69 25.32
CA LEU A 54 22.19 10.09 25.42
C LEU A 54 22.66 10.89 24.21
N LEU A 55 22.32 10.48 22.98
CA LEU A 55 22.67 11.21 21.76
C LEU A 55 21.96 12.57 21.68
N SER A 56 20.69 12.64 22.10
CA SER A 56 19.93 13.89 22.22
C SER A 56 20.59 14.85 23.20
N GLN A 57 20.99 14.35 24.38
CA GLN A 57 21.72 15.12 25.39
C GLN A 57 23.08 15.60 24.86
N VAL A 58 23.87 14.73 24.23
CA VAL A 58 25.16 15.10 23.65
C VAL A 58 24.99 16.14 22.55
N ASN A 59 24.01 16.00 21.67
CA ASN A 59 23.73 16.97 20.61
C ASN A 59 23.31 18.34 21.16
N THR A 60 22.49 18.37 22.21
CA THR A 60 22.15 19.62 22.91
C THR A 60 23.35 20.22 23.64
N PHE A 61 24.23 19.40 24.22
CA PHE A 61 25.49 19.86 24.81
C PHE A 61 26.43 20.52 23.79
N PHE A 62 26.42 20.07 22.53
CA PHE A 62 27.22 20.67 21.44
C PHE A 62 26.51 21.82 20.70
N GLY A 63 25.38 22.32 21.22
CA GLY A 63 24.66 23.45 20.62
C GLY A 63 23.85 23.09 19.37
N GLY A 64 23.66 21.80 19.10
CA GLY A 64 22.78 21.33 18.04
C GLY A 64 21.32 21.64 18.39
N THR A 65 20.62 22.31 17.47
CA THR A 65 19.17 22.46 17.57
C THR A 65 18.51 21.09 17.40
N THR A 66 17.46 20.83 18.17
CA THR A 66 16.77 19.55 18.37
C THR A 66 16.03 19.06 17.11
N GLY A 67 16.76 18.85 16.02
CA GLY A 67 16.25 18.30 14.75
C GLY A 67 16.25 16.77 14.69
N LEU A 68 16.80 16.09 15.70
CA LEU A 68 16.63 14.64 15.86
C LEU A 68 15.22 14.41 16.38
N TYR A 69 14.27 14.17 15.47
CA TYR A 69 12.94 13.67 15.84
C TYR A 69 13.11 12.52 16.83
N ASP A 70 12.40 12.61 17.95
CA ASP A 70 12.42 11.60 19.00
C ASP A 70 12.14 10.26 18.34
N LEU A 71 13.09 9.32 18.40
CA LEU A 71 13.08 8.07 17.64
C LEU A 71 11.77 7.28 17.89
N GLU A 72 11.14 7.52 19.03
CA GLU A 72 9.81 7.03 19.40
C GLU A 72 8.69 7.52 18.46
N VAL A 73 8.66 8.80 18.10
CA VAL A 73 7.66 9.37 17.17
C VAL A 73 7.82 8.72 15.79
N ILE A 74 9.06 8.57 15.33
CA ILE A 74 9.41 7.88 14.08
C ILE A 74 8.83 6.46 14.08
N TYR A 75 9.11 5.65 15.12
CA TYR A 75 8.60 4.28 15.19
C TYR A 75 7.08 4.20 15.30
N ARG A 76 6.42 5.16 15.94
CA ARG A 76 4.95 5.22 15.99
C ARG A 76 4.35 5.46 14.60
N ILE A 77 4.90 6.41 13.84
CA ILE A 77 4.47 6.68 12.46
C ILE A 77 4.67 5.42 11.60
N ILE A 78 5.86 4.81 11.65
CA ILE A 78 6.16 3.59 10.89
C ILE A 78 5.20 2.45 11.25
N THR A 79 4.90 2.28 12.54
CA THR A 79 3.96 1.26 13.03
C THR A 79 2.56 1.50 12.48
N ALA A 80 2.06 2.75 12.55
CA ALA A 80 0.75 3.11 12.03
C ALA A 80 0.66 2.91 10.51
N CYS A 81 1.64 3.40 9.75
CA CYS A 81 1.68 3.25 8.30
C CYS A 81 1.79 1.78 7.88
N SER A 82 2.62 0.98 8.56
CA SER A 82 2.75 -0.44 8.29
C SER A 82 1.47 -1.21 8.61
N ALA A 83 0.76 -0.85 9.69
CA ALA A 83 -0.53 -1.45 10.03
C ALA A 83 -1.62 -1.12 8.99
N VAL A 84 -1.69 0.13 8.53
CA VAL A 84 -2.63 0.54 7.47
C VAL A 84 -2.33 -0.20 6.16
N ALA A 85 -1.05 -0.29 5.77
CA ALA A 85 -0.64 -1.04 4.58
C ALA A 85 -0.92 -2.55 4.70
N LEU A 86 -0.77 -3.13 5.89
CA LEU A 86 -1.10 -4.53 6.15
C LEU A 86 -2.60 -4.81 5.96
N ILE A 87 -3.45 -3.97 6.56
CA ILE A 87 -4.91 -4.06 6.40
C ILE A 87 -5.29 -3.83 4.93
N GLY A 88 -4.68 -2.84 4.27
CA GLY A 88 -4.88 -2.56 2.86
C GLY A 88 -4.54 -3.77 1.97
N GLY A 89 -3.36 -4.38 2.18
CA GLY A 89 -2.94 -5.59 1.46
C GLY A 89 -3.86 -6.80 1.71
N PHE A 90 -4.39 -6.95 2.93
CA PHE A 90 -5.35 -8.01 3.24
C PHE A 90 -6.72 -7.78 2.58
N VAL A 91 -7.23 -6.55 2.61
CA VAL A 91 -8.47 -6.17 1.93
C VAL A 91 -8.33 -6.35 0.42
N GLN A 92 -7.19 -5.93 -0.14
CA GLN A 92 -6.85 -6.13 -1.55
C GLN A 92 -6.82 -7.61 -1.92
N PHE A 93 -6.19 -8.46 -1.10
CA PHE A 93 -6.20 -9.90 -1.31
C PHE A 93 -7.63 -10.47 -1.35
N LEU A 94 -8.45 -10.20 -0.32
CA LEU A 94 -9.80 -10.76 -0.21
C LEU A 94 -10.71 -10.27 -1.34
N MET A 95 -10.71 -8.96 -1.60
CA MET A 95 -11.58 -8.37 -2.62
C MET A 95 -11.17 -8.80 -4.02
N SER A 96 -9.88 -8.88 -4.32
CA SER A 96 -9.39 -9.36 -5.61
C SER A 96 -9.60 -10.85 -5.82
N PHE A 97 -9.50 -11.66 -4.75
CA PHE A 97 -9.90 -13.06 -4.79
C PHE A 97 -11.40 -13.20 -5.08
N TRP A 98 -12.23 -12.38 -4.42
CA TRP A 98 -13.67 -12.37 -4.65
C TRP A 98 -14.03 -11.93 -6.07
N LEU A 99 -13.35 -10.91 -6.60
CA LEU A 99 -13.50 -10.46 -7.98
C LEU A 99 -13.10 -11.57 -8.98
N LEU A 100 -12.02 -12.30 -8.72
CA LEU A 100 -11.56 -13.39 -9.58
C LEU A 100 -12.61 -14.50 -9.69
N LEU A 101 -13.21 -14.89 -8.56
CA LEU A 101 -14.31 -15.86 -8.53
C LEU A 101 -15.55 -15.33 -9.25
N ALA A 102 -15.96 -14.10 -8.96
CA ALA A 102 -17.16 -13.49 -9.56
C ALA A 102 -17.01 -13.21 -11.06
N ALA A 103 -15.80 -12.94 -11.56
CA ALA A 103 -15.52 -12.70 -12.97
C ALA A 103 -15.80 -13.94 -13.84
N SER A 104 -15.84 -15.15 -13.25
CA SER A 104 -16.28 -16.36 -13.95
C SER A 104 -17.78 -16.39 -14.23
N GLN A 105 -18.59 -15.63 -13.49
CA GLN A 105 -20.05 -15.59 -13.57
C GLN A 105 -20.60 -14.25 -14.11
N GLY A 106 -19.75 -13.42 -14.72
CA GLY A 106 -20.14 -12.11 -15.25
C GLY A 106 -20.35 -11.03 -14.18
N GLY A 107 -19.72 -11.17 -13.00
CA GLY A 107 -19.90 -10.34 -11.79
C GLY A 107 -19.54 -8.85 -11.90
N ARG A 108 -20.26 -8.08 -12.73
CA ARG A 108 -20.09 -6.63 -12.93
C ARG A 108 -20.40 -5.81 -11.66
N ASN A 109 -21.41 -6.21 -10.87
CA ASN A 109 -21.69 -5.56 -9.58
C ASN A 109 -20.51 -5.73 -8.61
N MET A 110 -19.86 -6.90 -8.63
CA MET A 110 -18.67 -7.14 -7.81
C MET A 110 -17.49 -6.30 -8.28
N ALA A 111 -17.33 -6.08 -9.59
CA ALA A 111 -16.33 -5.14 -10.11
C ALA A 111 -16.55 -3.70 -9.61
N ARG A 112 -17.81 -3.23 -9.49
CA ARG A 112 -18.12 -1.90 -8.92
C ARG A 112 -17.74 -1.81 -7.45
N VAL A 113 -18.10 -2.81 -6.64
CA VAL A 113 -17.74 -2.87 -5.22
C VAL A 113 -16.22 -2.93 -5.06
N TRP A 114 -15.55 -3.73 -5.89
CA TRP A 114 -14.08 -3.81 -5.91
C TRP A 114 -13.46 -2.44 -6.16
N VAL A 115 -13.92 -1.70 -7.17
CA VAL A 115 -13.45 -0.34 -7.49
C VAL A 115 -13.62 0.60 -6.29
N ILE A 116 -14.80 0.64 -5.68
CA ILE A 116 -15.08 1.53 -4.53
C ILE A 116 -14.14 1.21 -3.37
N VAL A 117 -13.97 -0.07 -3.04
CA VAL A 117 -13.08 -0.49 -1.94
C VAL A 117 -11.63 -0.12 -2.24
N HIS A 118 -11.16 -0.33 -3.47
CA HIS A 118 -9.77 -0.05 -3.84
C HIS A 118 -9.47 1.45 -3.95
N ILE A 119 -10.46 2.29 -4.29
CA ILE A 119 -10.34 3.75 -4.12
C ILE A 119 -10.11 4.11 -2.65
N GLY A 120 -10.85 3.49 -1.72
CA GLY A 120 -10.64 3.66 -0.28
C GLY A 120 -9.23 3.25 0.17
N VAL A 121 -8.73 2.13 -0.34
CA VAL A 121 -7.36 1.66 -0.09
C VAL A 121 -6.31 2.65 -0.62
N ILE A 122 -6.49 3.16 -1.84
CA ILE A 122 -5.61 4.19 -2.44
C ILE A 122 -5.57 5.44 -1.54
N CYS A 123 -6.71 5.93 -1.08
CA CYS A 123 -6.77 7.09 -0.18
C CYS A 123 -6.05 6.83 1.15
N ALA A 124 -6.24 5.66 1.76
CA ALA A 124 -5.60 5.30 3.03
C ALA A 124 -4.07 5.18 2.90
N ILE A 125 -3.60 4.48 1.86
CA ILE A 125 -2.16 4.32 1.60
C ILE A 125 -1.52 5.65 1.18
N GLY A 126 -2.18 6.42 0.32
CA GLY A 126 -1.74 7.74 -0.11
C GLY A 126 -1.60 8.72 1.07
N GLY A 127 -2.56 8.72 2.00
CA GLY A 127 -2.47 9.50 3.24
C GLY A 127 -1.28 9.09 4.11
N GLY A 128 -1.03 7.79 4.26
CA GLY A 128 0.14 7.27 4.95
C GLY A 128 1.47 7.67 4.29
N PHE A 129 1.52 7.65 2.96
CA PHE A 129 2.71 8.01 2.18
C PHE A 129 3.04 9.50 2.30
N LEU A 130 2.02 10.37 2.21
CA LEU A 130 2.17 11.82 2.42
C LEU A 130 2.69 12.10 3.84
N CYS A 131 2.15 11.42 4.86
CA CYS A 131 2.61 11.57 6.24
C CYS A 131 4.09 11.19 6.41
N ILE A 132 4.59 10.16 5.73
CA ILE A 132 6.01 9.77 5.81
C ILE A 132 6.90 10.81 5.12
N ILE A 133 6.53 11.28 3.93
CA ILE A 133 7.33 12.26 3.18
C ILE A 133 7.40 13.60 3.90
N THR A 134 6.29 14.10 4.45
CA THR A 134 6.24 15.41 5.13
C THR A 134 7.08 15.46 6.40
N ASN A 135 7.44 14.30 6.98
CA ASN A 135 8.20 14.22 8.23
C ASN A 135 9.71 13.98 8.01
N GLU A 136 10.22 14.08 6.77
CA GLU A 136 11.65 13.96 6.42
C GLU A 136 12.40 12.83 7.16
N LEU A 137 11.74 11.69 7.29
CA LEU A 137 12.26 10.54 8.04
C LEU A 137 13.58 10.06 7.43
N GLU A 138 14.66 9.99 8.23
CA GLU A 138 15.89 9.33 7.81
C GLU A 138 15.57 7.88 7.38
N ILE A 139 15.72 7.64 6.08
CA ILE A 139 15.18 6.43 5.47
C ILE A 139 16.14 5.26 5.75
N ASN A 140 15.89 4.55 6.84
CA ASN A 140 16.44 3.22 7.06
C ASN A 140 16.09 2.33 5.85
N ARG A 141 17.01 1.46 5.41
CA ARG A 141 16.82 0.52 4.29
C ARG A 141 15.48 -0.24 4.33
N ALA A 142 15.01 -0.60 5.53
CA ALA A 142 13.70 -1.25 5.70
C ALA A 142 12.52 -0.33 5.31
N LEU A 143 12.59 0.96 5.69
CA LEU A 143 11.61 1.97 5.31
C LEU A 143 11.66 2.25 3.80
N THR A 144 12.86 2.26 3.19
CA THR A 144 13.00 2.41 1.73
C THR A 144 12.29 1.29 0.99
N VAL A 145 12.50 0.04 1.43
CA VAL A 145 11.85 -1.14 0.83
C VAL A 145 10.34 -1.06 1.02
N PHE A 146 9.88 -0.70 2.22
CA PHE A 146 8.45 -0.49 2.48
C PHE A 146 7.84 0.53 1.51
N LEU A 147 8.41 1.73 1.44
CA LEU A 147 7.95 2.82 0.58
C LEU A 147 7.97 2.44 -0.89
N ALA A 148 9.01 1.73 -1.34
CA ALA A 148 9.10 1.26 -2.73
C ALA A 148 7.98 0.26 -3.05
N VAL A 149 7.71 -0.71 -2.17
CA VAL A 149 6.66 -1.70 -2.39
C VAL A 149 5.26 -1.07 -2.33
N THR A 150 4.96 -0.28 -1.29
CA THR A 150 3.64 0.37 -1.16
C THR A 150 3.43 1.45 -2.22
N GLY A 151 4.48 2.16 -2.64
CA GLY A 151 4.41 3.14 -3.72
C GLY A 151 4.18 2.48 -5.08
N THR A 152 4.82 1.33 -5.33
CA THR A 152 4.57 0.54 -6.55
C THR A 152 3.14 0.01 -6.59
N ASP A 153 2.66 -0.55 -5.47
CA ASP A 153 1.27 -0.99 -5.33
C ASP A 153 0.29 0.16 -5.60
N PHE A 154 0.50 1.32 -4.98
CA PHE A 154 -0.32 2.52 -5.20
C PHE A 154 -0.45 2.91 -6.69
N LEU A 155 0.67 2.97 -7.41
CA LEU A 155 0.67 3.32 -8.84
C LEU A 155 -0.05 2.27 -9.69
N LEU A 156 0.17 0.98 -9.41
CA LEU A 156 -0.49 -0.11 -10.12
C LEU A 156 -2.00 -0.15 -9.83
N LEU A 157 -2.41 0.11 -8.59
CA LEU A 157 -3.80 0.09 -8.17
C LEU A 157 -4.63 1.15 -8.92
N ILE A 158 -4.07 2.33 -9.16
CA ILE A 158 -4.73 3.39 -9.95
C ILE A 158 -5.07 2.88 -11.35
N TYR A 159 -4.10 2.24 -12.01
CA TYR A 159 -4.31 1.66 -13.34
C TYR A 159 -5.33 0.52 -13.31
N PHE A 160 -5.24 -0.38 -12.33
CA PHE A 160 -6.16 -1.51 -12.17
C PHE A 160 -7.60 -1.05 -11.93
N VAL A 161 -7.80 -0.06 -11.06
CA VAL A 161 -9.10 0.57 -10.79
C VAL A 161 -9.70 1.15 -12.07
N TRP A 162 -8.90 1.82 -12.90
CA TRP A 162 -9.38 2.36 -14.17
C TRP A 162 -9.89 1.25 -15.11
N VAL A 163 -9.14 0.16 -15.29
CA VAL A 163 -9.54 -0.95 -16.17
C VAL A 163 -10.80 -1.67 -15.65
N VAL A 164 -10.85 -1.96 -14.35
CA VAL A 164 -12.01 -2.65 -13.74
C VAL A 164 -13.25 -1.75 -13.74
N PHE A 165 -13.08 -0.44 -13.60
CA PHE A 165 -14.16 0.53 -13.75
C PHE A 165 -14.71 0.53 -15.17
N ALA A 166 -13.85 0.54 -16.20
CA ALA A 166 -14.27 0.45 -17.59
C ALA A 166 -15.09 -0.83 -17.86
N TYR A 167 -14.64 -1.98 -17.35
CA TYR A 167 -15.39 -3.24 -17.40
C TYR A 167 -16.77 -3.16 -16.74
N SER A 168 -16.86 -2.46 -15.61
CA SER A 168 -18.12 -2.31 -14.87
C SER A 168 -19.16 -1.43 -15.59
N ARG A 169 -18.72 -0.61 -16.57
CA ARG A 169 -19.55 0.31 -17.36
C ARG A 169 -19.88 -0.16 -18.76
N SER A 170 -19.05 -1.01 -19.37
CA SER A 170 -19.19 -1.48 -20.76
C SER A 170 -20.42 -2.36 -21.06
N GLY A 171 -21.42 -2.36 -20.17
CA GLY A 171 -22.71 -3.01 -20.35
C GLY A 171 -23.91 -2.06 -20.34
N HIS A 172 -23.67 -0.74 -20.28
CA HIS A 172 -24.73 0.27 -20.37
C HIS A 172 -24.85 0.89 -21.78
N GLU A 173 -23.86 0.70 -22.65
CA GLU A 173 -23.87 1.24 -24.02
C GLU A 173 -24.59 0.33 -25.04
N SER A 174 -25.01 -0.87 -24.64
CA SER A 174 -25.77 -1.78 -25.50
C SER A 174 -27.29 -1.71 -25.31
N ASP A 175 -27.77 -0.90 -24.36
CA ASP A 175 -29.18 -0.82 -23.96
C ASP A 175 -29.80 0.58 -24.16
N VAL A 176 -29.16 1.44 -24.97
CA VAL A 176 -29.68 2.76 -25.38
C VAL A 176 -29.68 2.89 -26.90
#